data_AF-A0A964JQ28-F1
#
_entry.id   AF-A0A964JQ28-F1
#
_cell.length_a   1.000
_cell.length_b   1.000
_cell.length_c   1.000
_cell.angle_alpha   90.00
_cell.angle_beta   90.00
_cell.angle_gamma   90.00
#
_symmetry.space_group_name_H-M   'P 1'
#
loop_
_entity.id
_entity.type
_entity.pdbx_description
1 polymer ?
#
loop_
_entity_poly.entity_id
_entity_poly.type
_entity_poly.pdbx_seq_one_letter_code
_entity_poly.pdbx_strand_id
1 'polypeptide(L)'
;MLAAITAALRRLVGSAGVTIEHDAIVRRANTAFEAGPADSSDDLIRESSREAGALPVLTFDERFARGPGVELVPGMRSANGHRPVHLEPEQTTHKAA
;
A
#
# COMPACT_ATOMS: atom_id res chain seq x y z
N MET A 1 1.66 11.72 18.73
CA MET A 1 2.06 10.34 18.37
C MET A 1 2.63 10.27 16.95
N LEU A 2 1.86 10.67 15.92
CA LEU A 2 2.31 10.73 14.51
C LEU A 2 3.65 11.47 14.33
N ALA A 3 3.76 12.68 14.87
CA ALA A 3 4.97 13.49 14.79
C ALA A 3 6.24 12.82 15.37
N ALA A 4 6.10 11.96 16.39
CA ALA A 4 7.23 11.26 16.99
C ALA A 4 7.70 10.08 16.10
N ILE A 5 6.75 9.36 15.48
CA ILE A 5 7.05 8.27 14.53
C ILE A 5 7.75 8.86 13.30
N THR A 6 7.21 9.92 12.73
CA THR A 6 7.84 10.64 11.62
C THR A 6 9.25 11.10 11.96
N ALA A 7 9.44 11.73 13.13
CA ALA A 7 10.76 12.20 13.54
C ALA A 7 11.75 11.04 13.69
N ALA A 8 11.30 9.90 14.20
CA ALA A 8 12.10 8.69 14.30
C ALA A 8 12.48 8.14 12.92
N LEU A 9 11.52 8.05 11.98
CA LEU A 9 11.76 7.59 10.60
C LEU A 9 12.74 8.51 9.87
N ARG A 10 12.56 9.83 9.97
CA ARG A 10 13.50 10.82 9.41
C ARG A 10 14.91 10.66 9.96
N ARG A 11 15.03 10.51 11.28
CA ARG A 11 16.32 10.32 11.94
C ARG A 11 16.98 9.01 11.49
N LEU A 12 16.23 7.92 11.41
CA LEU A 12 16.72 6.62 10.97
C LEU A 12 17.25 6.69 9.52
N VAL A 13 16.46 7.26 8.61
CA VAL A 13 16.79 7.43 7.19
C VAL A 13 17.96 8.40 6.96
N GLY A 14 18.25 9.29 7.92
CA GLY A 14 19.40 10.19 7.90
C GLY A 14 20.64 9.69 8.67
N SER A 15 20.58 8.50 9.28
CA SER A 15 21.65 8.02 10.17
C SER A 15 22.82 7.44 9.39
N ALA A 16 24.04 7.87 9.73
CA ALA A 16 25.25 7.28 9.18
C ALA A 16 25.33 5.77 9.52
N GLY A 17 25.74 4.96 8.54
CA GLY A 17 25.81 3.50 8.69
C GLY A 17 24.49 2.76 8.43
N VAL A 18 23.38 3.48 8.20
CA VAL A 18 22.13 2.88 7.72
C VAL A 18 22.06 3.01 6.21
N THR A 19 21.92 1.89 5.51
CA THR A 19 21.63 1.89 4.07
C THR A 19 20.13 1.71 3.88
N ILE A 20 19.51 2.60 3.13
CA ILE A 20 18.08 2.56 2.82
C ILE A 20 17.92 2.09 1.38
N GLU A 21 17.24 0.98 1.20
CA GLU A 21 16.82 0.53 -0.12
C GLU A 21 15.76 1.48 -0.67
N HIS A 22 15.88 1.82 -1.95
CA HIS A 22 14.96 2.75 -2.62
C HIS A 22 14.80 4.09 -1.86
N ASP A 23 15.91 4.67 -1.38
CA ASP A 23 15.95 5.87 -0.54
C ASP A 23 15.02 7.00 -0.99
N ALA A 24 15.00 7.31 -2.30
CA ALA A 24 14.12 8.34 -2.86
C ALA A 24 12.62 8.03 -2.65
N ILE A 25 12.20 6.78 -2.82
CA ILE A 25 10.82 6.33 -2.59
C ILE A 25 10.48 6.47 -1.11
N VAL A 26 11.35 5.99 -0.22
CA VAL A 26 11.15 6.04 1.24
C VAL A 26 11.01 7.48 1.73
N ARG A 27 11.83 8.42 1.23
CA ARG A 27 11.74 9.84 1.60
C ARG A 27 10.44 10.49 1.13
N ARG A 28 9.97 10.18 -0.08
CA ARG A 28 8.68 10.67 -0.59
C ARG A 28 7.52 10.10 0.22
N ALA A 29 7.54 8.80 0.51
CA ALA A 29 6.53 8.15 1.34
C ALA A 29 6.45 8.76 2.75
N ASN A 30 7.59 8.99 3.41
CA ASN A 30 7.63 9.66 4.72
C ASN A 30 7.03 11.08 4.66
N THR A 31 7.31 11.83 3.60
CA THR A 31 6.76 13.18 3.40
C THR A 31 5.24 13.15 3.19
N ALA A 32 4.74 12.15 2.46
CA ALA A 32 3.31 11.97 2.24
C ALA A 32 2.58 11.57 3.53
N PHE A 33 3.16 10.65 4.30
CA PHE A 33 2.64 10.20 5.59
C PHE A 33 2.50 11.33 6.61
N GLU A 34 3.39 12.32 6.55
CA GLU A 34 3.30 13.52 7.38
C GLU A 34 2.17 14.46 7.02
N ALA A 35 1.84 14.53 5.73
CA ALA A 35 0.86 15.45 5.19
C ALA A 35 -0.57 14.88 5.23
N GLY A 36 -0.71 13.57 5.37
CA GLY A 36 -1.96 12.86 5.16
C GLY A 36 -2.41 11.98 6.33
N PRO A 37 -3.67 11.54 6.30
CA PRO A 37 -4.22 10.60 7.27
C PRO A 37 -3.95 9.12 6.92
N ALA A 38 -3.21 8.84 5.84
CA ALA A 38 -2.90 7.48 5.41
C ALA A 38 -1.85 6.84 6.33
N ASP A 39 -1.79 5.52 6.36
CA ASP A 39 -0.76 4.81 7.11
C ASP A 39 0.58 4.85 6.34
N SER A 40 1.70 4.77 7.07
CA SER A 40 3.04 4.87 6.45
C SER A 40 3.29 3.81 5.35
N SER A 41 2.71 2.61 5.49
CA SER A 41 2.78 1.55 4.49
C SER A 41 2.00 1.89 3.23
N ASP A 42 0.85 2.56 3.36
CA ASP A 42 0.01 2.96 2.23
C ASP A 42 0.75 3.95 1.33
N ASP A 43 1.43 4.93 1.95
CA ASP A 43 2.25 5.88 1.22
C ASP A 43 3.48 5.22 0.56
N LEU A 44 4.07 4.21 1.20
CA LEU A 44 5.17 3.45 0.60
C LEU A 44 4.71 2.61 -0.60
N ILE A 45 3.58 1.92 -0.48
CA ILE A 45 2.97 1.15 -1.57
C ILE A 45 2.61 2.07 -2.74
N ARG A 46 2.04 3.24 -2.45
CA ARG A 46 1.66 4.21 -3.47
C ARG A 46 2.87 4.80 -4.20
N GLU A 47 3.92 5.20 -3.48
CA GLU A 47 5.11 5.78 -4.10
C GLU A 47 5.96 4.75 -4.86
N SER A 48 6.02 3.51 -4.38
CA SER A 48 6.66 2.42 -5.14
C SER A 48 5.87 2.07 -6.41
N SER A 49 4.54 2.00 -6.34
CA SER A 49 3.68 1.75 -7.50
C SER A 49 3.76 2.89 -8.52
N ARG A 50 3.86 4.15 -8.06
CA ARG A 50 4.10 5.32 -8.92
C ARG A 50 5.42 5.20 -9.67
N GLU A 51 6.50 4.88 -8.97
CA GLU A 51 7.84 4.74 -9.57
C GLU A 51 7.85 3.63 -10.64
N ALA A 52 7.12 2.53 -10.39
CA ALA A 52 6.99 1.42 -11.32
C ALA A 52 6.01 1.68 -12.49
N GLY A 53 5.33 2.84 -12.53
CA GLY A 53 4.29 3.12 -13.53
C GLY A 53 3.03 2.25 -13.38
N ALA A 54 2.80 1.70 -12.18
CA ALA A 54 1.77 0.70 -11.87
C ALA A 54 0.57 1.28 -11.11
N LEU A 55 0.21 2.55 -11.37
CA LEU A 55 -1.02 3.14 -10.84
C LEU A 55 -2.21 2.83 -11.79
N PRO A 56 -3.43 2.62 -11.27
CA PRO A 56 -3.82 2.73 -9.86
C PRO A 56 -3.42 1.50 -9.03
N VAL A 57 -3.17 1.69 -7.73
CA VAL A 57 -3.04 0.59 -6.78
C VAL A 57 -4.43 0.02 -6.50
N LEU A 58 -4.63 -1.29 -6.72
CA LEU A 58 -5.86 -1.97 -6.32
C LEU A 58 -5.75 -2.45 -4.87
N THR A 59 -6.72 -2.08 -4.03
CA THR A 59 -6.72 -2.43 -2.61
C THR A 59 -8.07 -2.96 -2.14
N PHE A 60 -8.04 -3.66 -1.02
CA PHE A 60 -9.22 -4.07 -0.26
C PHE A 60 -9.54 -3.11 0.89
N ASP A 61 -8.63 -2.18 1.20
CA ASP A 61 -8.80 -1.18 2.25
C ASP A 61 -9.55 0.05 1.73
N GLU A 62 -10.77 0.26 2.24
CA GLU A 62 -11.61 1.39 1.87
C GLU A 62 -11.02 2.76 2.24
N ARG A 63 -10.21 2.83 3.30
CA ARG A 63 -9.57 4.08 3.71
C ARG A 63 -8.45 4.42 2.75
N PHE A 64 -7.63 3.44 2.39
CA PHE A 64 -6.55 3.63 1.41
C PHE A 64 -7.11 3.98 0.02
N ALA A 65 -8.21 3.34 -0.38
CA ALA A 65 -8.90 3.60 -1.66
C ALA A 65 -9.48 5.02 -1.80
N ARG A 66 -9.56 5.81 -0.72
CA ARG A 66 -9.93 7.24 -0.80
C ARG A 66 -8.76 8.11 -1.26
N GLY A 67 -7.54 7.57 -1.26
CA GLY A 67 -6.33 8.26 -1.67
C GLY A 67 -6.21 8.37 -3.20
N PRO A 68 -5.53 9.39 -3.71
CA PRO A 68 -5.32 9.57 -5.14
C PRO A 68 -4.45 8.45 -5.71
N GLY A 69 -4.85 7.88 -6.85
CA GLY A 69 -4.13 6.80 -7.52
C GLY A 69 -4.30 5.42 -6.87
N VAL A 70 -5.35 5.25 -6.07
CA VAL A 70 -5.71 4.00 -5.41
C VAL A 70 -7.18 3.72 -5.68
N GLU A 71 -7.53 2.47 -5.97
CA GLU A 71 -8.89 2.05 -6.25
C GLU A 71 -9.26 0.83 -5.42
N LEU A 72 -10.52 0.74 -5.00
CA LEU A 72 -11.04 -0.47 -4.36
C LEU A 72 -11.22 -1.55 -5.43
N VAL A 73 -10.81 -2.78 -5.13
CA VAL A 73 -11.00 -3.92 -6.04
C VAL A 73 -12.48 -4.03 -6.45
N PRO A 74 -12.80 -4.12 -7.76
CA PRO A 74 -14.17 -4.27 -8.23
C PRO A 74 -14.88 -5.50 -7.63
N GLY A 75 -16.14 -5.33 -7.25
CA GLY A 75 -16.97 -6.42 -6.67
C GLY A 75 -16.91 -6.53 -5.14
N MET A 76 -16.00 -5.82 -4.47
CA MET A 76 -16.05 -5.61 -3.02
C MET A 76 -17.20 -4.65 -2.66
N ARG A 77 -18.19 -5.12 -1.90
CA ARG A 77 -19.09 -4.24 -1.14
C ARG A 77 -18.53 -4.10 0.26
N SER A 78 -18.67 -2.90 0.83
CA SER A 78 -18.22 -2.59 2.19
C SER A 78 -18.63 -3.67 3.18
N ALA A 79 -17.66 -4.16 3.96
CA ALA A 79 -17.80 -5.30 4.87
C ALA A 79 -18.73 -5.06 6.08
N ASN A 80 -19.68 -4.13 5.98
CA ASN A 80 -20.79 -3.99 6.93
C ASN A 80 -21.90 -5.06 6.75
N GLY A 81 -21.70 -6.05 5.89
CA GLY A 81 -22.56 -7.23 5.78
C GLY A 81 -21.72 -8.47 5.54
N HIS A 82 -21.61 -9.33 6.55
CA HIS A 82 -20.94 -10.62 6.49
C HIS A 82 -21.32 -11.42 5.24
N ARG A 83 -20.34 -11.75 4.40
CA ARG A 83 -20.23 -13.05 3.69
C ARG A 83 -18.77 -13.25 3.22
N PRO A 84 -18.17 -14.43 3.46
CA PRO A 84 -16.83 -14.73 2.95
C PRO A 84 -16.85 -14.81 1.42
N VAL A 85 -15.81 -14.29 0.80
CA VAL A 85 -15.57 -14.38 -0.65
C VAL A 85 -15.24 -15.84 -0.96
N HIS A 86 -16.13 -16.54 -1.66
CA HIS A 86 -15.80 -17.82 -2.28
C HIS A 86 -14.88 -17.53 -3.46
N LEU A 87 -13.61 -17.90 -3.34
CA LEU A 87 -12.73 -18.08 -4.49
C LEU A 87 -13.16 -19.39 -5.15
N GLU A 88 -13.77 -19.30 -6.33
CA GLU A 88 -14.08 -20.49 -7.14
C GLU A 88 -12.77 -21.22 -7.49
N PRO A 89 -12.68 -22.54 -7.30
CA PRO A 89 -11.46 -23.29 -7.62
C PRO A 89 -11.24 -23.33 -9.13
N GLU A 90 -10.01 -23.01 -9.55
CA GLU A 90 -9.55 -23.15 -10.94
C GLU A 90 -9.84 -24.58 -11.45
N GLN A 91 -10.52 -24.68 -12.59
CA GLN A 91 -10.74 -25.95 -13.26
C GLN A 91 -9.44 -26.44 -13.90
N THR A 92 -8.63 -27.18 -13.13
CA THR A 92 -7.50 -27.93 -13.68
C THR A 92 -8.02 -29.10 -14.50
N THR A 93 -8.13 -28.93 -15.82
CA THR A 93 -8.32 -30.04 -16.76
C THR A 93 -6.97 -30.75 -16.96
N HIS A 94 -6.65 -31.69 -16.07
CA HIS A 94 -5.61 -32.66 -16.38
C HIS A 94 -6.14 -33.71 -17.36
N LYS A 95 -5.65 -33.60 -18.59
CA LYS A 95 -5.68 -34.61 -19.64
C LYS A 95 -4.97 -35.88 -19.13
N ALA A 96 -5.70 -36.98 -18.97
CA ALA A 96 -5.09 -38.30 -18.77
C ALA A 96 -5.24 -39.11 -20.07
N ALA A 97 -4.14 -39.77 -20.41
CA ALA A 97 -3.89 -40.57 -21.62
C ALA A 97 -4.74 -41.85 -21.68
#